data_AF-A0A838J346-F1
#
_entry.id   AF-A0A838J346-F1
#
_cell.length_a   1.000
_cell.length_b   1.000
_cell.length_c   1.000
_cell.angle_alpha   90.00
_cell.angle_beta   90.00
_cell.angle_gamma   90.00
#
_symmetry.space_group_name_H-M   'P 1'
#
loop_
_entity.id
_entity.type
_entity.pdbx_description
1 polymer ?
#
loop_
_entity_poly.entity_id
_entity_poly.type
_entity_poly.pdbx_seq_one_letter_code
_entity_poly.pdbx_strand_id
1 'polypeptide(L)'
;MKKIMATVTVLYFLFGIEHAHAVPSFARQTGLSCNVCHSNPPELTAFGRNFKLKGYVLTDMTASDKVGNTKDLLLSRYIPLSAMILVSDTVYQANQPASQNNAAGFPQQLSIFLAGGFASHFGGMAQFTYTHADDHFGMDNTDLRYANQGKLAGKDLWYGITLNNNPTVEDVWNSTPAWGFPWISTASGVSPIASPIINGGLAQDVGG
;
A
#
# COMPACT_ATOMS: atom_id res chain seq x y z
N MET A 1 -31.40 21.88 15.59
CA MET A 1 -31.77 21.11 14.38
C MET A 1 -30.60 20.98 13.39
N LYS A 2 -29.99 22.06 12.88
CA LYS A 2 -28.84 21.98 11.94
C LYS A 2 -27.64 21.16 12.45
N LYS A 3 -27.25 21.31 13.72
CA LYS A 3 -26.15 20.53 14.32
C LYS A 3 -26.46 19.03 14.42
N ILE A 4 -27.72 18.68 14.73
CA ILE A 4 -28.19 17.29 14.84
C ILE A 4 -28.22 16.63 13.45
N MET A 5 -28.69 17.35 12.43
CA MET A 5 -28.65 16.87 11.04
C MET A 5 -27.22 16.62 10.56
N ALA A 6 -26.27 17.52 10.83
CA ALA A 6 -24.87 17.33 10.44
C ALA A 6 -24.24 16.08 11.11
N THR A 7 -24.51 15.85 12.40
CA THR A 7 -24.01 14.66 13.11
C THR A 7 -24.63 13.37 12.57
N VAL A 8 -25.92 13.37 12.24
CA VAL A 8 -26.61 12.22 11.65
C VAL A 8 -26.09 11.93 10.23
N THR A 9 -25.80 12.96 9.43
CA THR A 9 -25.22 12.79 8.08
C THR A 9 -23.80 12.23 8.11
N VAL A 10 -22.95 12.67 9.06
CA VAL A 10 -21.59 12.12 9.23
C VAL A 10 -21.63 10.67 9.71
N LEU A 11 -22.51 10.34 10.66
CA LEU A 11 -22.71 8.95 11.09
C LEU A 11 -23.21 8.07 9.93
N TYR A 12 -24.14 8.56 9.10
CA TYR A 12 -24.62 7.82 7.94
C TYR A 12 -23.51 7.57 6.89
N PHE A 13 -22.59 8.52 6.71
CA PHE A 13 -21.40 8.35 5.85
C PHE A 13 -20.41 7.32 6.41
N LEU A 14 -20.24 7.26 7.73
CA LEU A 14 -19.33 6.31 8.39
C LEU A 14 -19.88 4.87 8.40
N PHE A 15 -21.21 4.69 8.51
CA PHE A 15 -21.86 3.38 8.50
C PHE A 15 -22.07 2.79 7.08
N GLY A 16 -21.75 3.53 6.01
CA GLY A 16 -21.87 3.06 4.62
C GLY A 16 -20.60 2.42 4.04
N ILE A 17 -19.52 2.31 4.81
CA ILE A 17 -18.24 1.76 4.33
C ILE A 17 -18.23 0.25 4.57
N GLU A 18 -18.81 -0.53 3.66
CA GLU A 18 -18.87 -2.00 3.78
C GLU A 18 -17.53 -2.69 3.51
N HIS A 19 -16.56 -1.99 2.89
CA HIS A 19 -15.28 -2.57 2.49
C HIS A 19 -14.09 -1.66 2.79
N ALA A 20 -13.25 -2.10 3.73
CA ALA A 20 -11.89 -1.59 3.87
C ALA A 20 -11.04 -2.18 2.72
N HIS A 21 -10.89 -1.41 1.66
CA HIS A 21 -10.09 -1.81 0.51
C HIS A 21 -8.60 -1.57 0.80
N ALA A 22 -7.78 -2.63 0.80
CA ALA A 22 -6.35 -2.50 0.50
C ALA A 22 -6.18 -1.81 -0.86
N VAL A 23 -5.02 -1.20 -1.13
CA VAL A 23 -4.71 -0.36 -2.32
C VAL A 23 -5.73 -0.56 -3.46
N PRO A 24 -6.86 0.19 -3.45
CA PRO A 24 -8.05 -0.16 -4.24
C PRO A 24 -7.80 -0.33 -5.74
N SER A 25 -6.69 0.21 -6.25
CA SER A 25 -6.30 0.11 -7.64
C SER A 25 -5.92 -1.31 -8.08
N PHE A 26 -5.29 -2.15 -7.24
CA PHE A 26 -5.01 -3.55 -7.60
C PHE A 26 -6.26 -4.42 -7.57
N ALA A 27 -7.12 -4.25 -6.56
CA ALA A 27 -8.41 -4.92 -6.51
C ALA A 27 -9.26 -4.56 -7.73
N ARG A 28 -9.24 -3.28 -8.13
CA ARG A 28 -9.90 -2.81 -9.34
C ARG A 28 -9.27 -3.35 -10.61
N GLN A 29 -7.95 -3.46 -10.71
CA GLN A 29 -7.29 -4.03 -11.90
C GLN A 29 -7.63 -5.50 -12.11
N THR A 30 -7.67 -6.28 -11.03
CA THR A 30 -7.75 -7.74 -11.09
C THR A 30 -9.16 -8.28 -10.90
N GLY A 31 -10.04 -7.52 -10.24
CA GLY A 31 -11.39 -7.96 -9.89
C GLY A 31 -11.41 -9.01 -8.78
N LEU A 32 -10.26 -9.28 -8.17
CA LEU A 32 -10.09 -10.28 -7.12
C LEU A 32 -10.35 -9.67 -5.74
N SER A 33 -10.88 -10.49 -4.82
CA SER A 33 -11.06 -10.10 -3.43
C SER A 33 -9.71 -9.99 -2.69
N CYS A 34 -9.63 -9.11 -1.69
CA CYS A 34 -8.39 -8.83 -0.96
C CYS A 34 -7.70 -10.07 -0.39
N ASN A 35 -8.49 -11.04 0.09
CA ASN A 35 -8.00 -12.29 0.68
C ASN A 35 -7.34 -13.25 -0.32
N VAL A 36 -7.54 -13.03 -1.63
CA VAL A 36 -6.81 -13.78 -2.66
C VAL A 36 -5.34 -13.35 -2.66
N CYS A 37 -5.07 -12.06 -2.49
CA CYS A 37 -3.71 -11.51 -2.46
C CYS A 37 -3.08 -11.52 -1.07
N HIS A 38 -3.87 -11.25 -0.02
CA HIS A 38 -3.38 -11.05 1.35
C HIS A 38 -3.92 -12.08 2.34
N SER A 39 -3.06 -12.63 3.20
CA SER A 39 -3.47 -13.39 4.39
C SER A 39 -3.88 -12.44 5.52
N ASN A 40 -3.07 -11.41 5.75
CA ASN A 40 -3.33 -10.29 6.63
C ASN A 40 -2.54 -9.08 6.12
N PRO A 41 -3.16 -8.07 5.48
CA PRO A 41 -2.44 -6.97 4.84
C PRO A 41 -1.38 -6.35 5.77
N PRO A 42 -0.13 -6.17 5.30
CA PRO A 42 0.39 -6.33 3.94
C PRO A 42 0.91 -7.73 3.60
N GLU A 43 0.79 -8.72 4.49
CA GLU A 43 1.26 -10.08 4.28
C GLU A 43 0.59 -10.74 3.07
N LEU A 44 1.41 -11.32 2.18
CA LEU A 44 0.95 -11.89 0.91
C LEU A 44 0.69 -13.40 1.00
N THR A 45 -0.39 -13.85 0.35
CA THR A 45 -0.60 -15.27 0.07
C THR A 45 0.39 -15.77 -1.00
N ALA A 46 0.41 -17.08 -1.27
CA ALA A 46 1.17 -17.62 -2.40
C ALA A 46 0.76 -17.01 -3.75
N PHE A 47 -0.51 -16.65 -3.91
CA PHE A 47 -0.98 -15.94 -5.10
C PHE A 47 -0.46 -14.50 -5.13
N GLY A 48 -0.61 -13.75 -4.04
CA GLY A 48 -0.13 -12.35 -3.95
C GLY A 48 1.38 -12.25 -4.20
N ARG A 49 2.15 -13.21 -3.69
CA ARG A 49 3.59 -13.37 -3.96
C ARG A 49 3.88 -13.53 -5.45
N ASN A 50 3.20 -14.45 -6.10
CA ASN A 50 3.35 -14.66 -7.54
C ASN A 50 2.92 -13.44 -8.36
N PHE A 51 1.85 -12.75 -7.96
CA PHE A 51 1.40 -11.52 -8.61
C PHE A 51 2.48 -10.42 -8.54
N LYS A 52 3.07 -10.20 -7.36
CA LYS A 52 4.18 -9.26 -7.17
C LYS A 52 5.43 -9.67 -7.98
N LEU A 53 5.83 -10.94 -7.93
CA LEU A 53 6.98 -11.46 -8.70
C LEU A 53 6.79 -11.34 -10.21
N LYS A 54 5.56 -11.49 -10.70
CA LYS A 54 5.20 -11.33 -12.12
C LYS A 54 4.95 -9.87 -12.53
N GLY A 55 5.44 -8.93 -11.72
CA GLY A 55 5.45 -7.52 -12.05
C GLY A 55 4.11 -6.82 -11.89
N TYR A 56 3.26 -7.28 -10.98
CA TYR A 56 1.93 -6.69 -10.72
C TYR A 56 0.98 -6.71 -11.92
N VAL A 57 1.20 -7.65 -12.83
CA VAL A 57 0.37 -7.88 -14.02
C VAL A 57 -0.09 -9.33 -14.02
N LEU A 58 -1.36 -9.56 -14.39
CA LEU A 58 -1.83 -10.89 -14.76
C LEU A 58 -1.52 -11.04 -16.25
N THR A 59 -0.62 -11.98 -16.59
CA THR A 59 -0.05 -12.19 -17.93
C THR A 59 -1.09 -12.44 -19.05
N ASP A 60 -2.36 -12.58 -18.69
CA ASP A 60 -3.47 -12.86 -19.60
C ASP A 60 -4.42 -11.67 -19.76
N MET A 61 -4.02 -10.44 -19.42
CA MET A 61 -4.87 -9.27 -19.70
C MET A 61 -5.05 -9.06 -21.21
N THR A 62 -6.09 -9.64 -21.79
CA THR A 62 -6.62 -9.17 -23.08
C THR A 62 -7.35 -7.84 -22.86
N ALA A 63 -7.60 -7.08 -23.93
CA ALA A 63 -8.36 -5.82 -23.83
C ALA A 63 -9.76 -6.00 -23.19
N SER A 64 -10.25 -7.25 -23.13
CA SER A 64 -11.52 -7.68 -22.57
C SER A 64 -11.46 -8.10 -21.09
N ASP A 65 -10.26 -8.38 -20.54
CA ASP A 65 -10.07 -8.75 -19.11
C ASP A 65 -9.95 -7.52 -18.19
N LYS A 66 -10.32 -6.35 -18.72
CA LYS A 66 -10.37 -5.11 -17.95
C LYS A 66 -11.64 -5.09 -17.11
N VAL A 67 -11.47 -5.10 -15.80
CA VAL A 67 -12.53 -5.01 -14.80
C VAL A 67 -13.29 -3.70 -14.97
N GLY A 68 -14.62 -3.81 -15.14
CA GLY A 68 -15.58 -2.71 -15.23
C GLY A 68 -16.47 -2.80 -16.47
N ASN A 69 -17.76 -3.09 -16.27
CA ASN A 69 -18.79 -3.08 -17.33
C ASN A 69 -19.73 -1.88 -17.21
N THR A 70 -19.22 -0.71 -16.83
CA THR A 70 -20.07 0.40 -16.38
C THR A 70 -19.54 1.74 -16.83
N LYS A 71 -20.47 2.69 -16.92
CA LYS A 71 -20.31 4.09 -17.32
C LYS A 71 -19.47 4.92 -16.33
N ASP A 72 -18.52 4.30 -15.64
CA ASP A 72 -17.71 4.90 -14.59
C ASP A 72 -16.43 5.54 -15.13
N LEU A 73 -15.89 6.51 -14.39
CA LEU A 73 -14.75 7.33 -14.78
C LEU A 73 -13.61 6.48 -15.35
N LEU A 74 -13.19 6.83 -16.57
CA LEU A 74 -12.04 6.27 -17.28
C LEU A 74 -10.71 6.35 -16.51
N LEU A 75 -10.67 7.12 -15.42
CA LEU A 75 -9.55 7.15 -14.48
C LEU A 75 -9.21 5.73 -13.99
N SER A 76 -10.23 4.90 -13.73
CA SER A 76 -10.09 3.48 -13.37
C SER A 76 -9.35 2.63 -14.42
N ARG A 77 -9.44 3.01 -15.70
CA ARG A 77 -8.91 2.29 -16.87
C ARG A 77 -7.53 2.77 -17.31
N TYR A 78 -7.16 4.01 -16.97
CA TYR A 78 -5.92 4.64 -17.44
C TYR A 78 -4.94 5.05 -16.33
N ILE A 79 -5.40 5.31 -15.10
CA ILE A 79 -4.52 5.73 -14.00
C ILE A 79 -4.88 4.95 -12.73
N PRO A 80 -4.06 3.97 -12.32
CA PRO A 80 -4.37 3.11 -11.19
C PRO A 80 -4.09 3.82 -9.85
N LEU A 81 -4.85 4.89 -9.60
CA LEU A 81 -4.79 5.67 -8.36
C LEU A 81 -5.70 5.09 -7.28
N SER A 82 -5.27 5.25 -6.04
CA SER A 82 -6.09 5.11 -4.84
C SER A 82 -5.54 5.95 -3.69
N ALA A 83 -6.32 6.09 -2.61
CA ALA A 83 -5.91 6.87 -1.44
C ALA A 83 -6.26 6.11 -0.14
N MET A 84 -5.50 6.38 0.92
CA MET A 84 -5.71 5.85 2.26
C MET A 84 -5.66 7.00 3.26
N ILE A 85 -6.57 6.96 4.25
CA ILE A 85 -6.59 7.88 5.37
C ILE A 85 -6.37 7.04 6.63
N LEU A 86 -5.30 7.36 7.37
CA LEU A 86 -5.04 6.75 8.67
C LEU A 86 -5.38 7.76 9.77
N VAL A 87 -6.25 7.37 10.68
CA VAL A 87 -6.55 8.11 11.91
C VAL A 87 -6.02 7.32 13.10
N SER A 88 -5.59 8.01 14.15
CA SER A 88 -5.03 7.36 15.33
C SER A 88 -5.47 8.02 16.63
N ASP A 89 -5.51 7.21 17.68
CA ASP A 89 -5.59 7.65 19.07
C ASP A 89 -4.54 6.87 19.86
N THR A 90 -3.56 7.58 20.41
CA THR A 90 -2.40 7.02 21.09
C THR A 90 -2.43 7.41 22.55
N VAL A 91 -2.50 6.41 23.42
CA VAL A 91 -2.51 6.56 24.87
C VAL A 91 -1.21 6.02 25.43
N TYR A 92 -0.52 6.84 26.23
CA TYR A 92 0.72 6.41 26.87
C TYR A 92 0.42 5.72 28.19
N GLN A 93 1.16 4.66 28.51
CA GLN A 93 0.97 3.90 29.76
C GLN A 93 1.36 4.70 31.02
N ALA A 94 2.24 5.69 30.87
CA ALA A 94 2.67 6.56 31.94
C ALA A 94 2.79 8.00 31.43
N ASN A 95 2.59 8.95 32.34
CA ASN A 95 2.71 10.37 32.04
C ASN A 95 4.12 10.68 31.56
N GLN A 96 4.21 11.34 30.41
CA GLN A 96 5.48 11.75 29.82
C GLN A 96 5.86 13.14 30.35
N PRO A 97 7.08 13.33 30.89
CA PRO A 97 7.51 14.63 31.41
C PRO A 97 7.45 15.71 30.32
N ALA A 98 6.83 16.84 30.64
CA ALA A 98 6.74 18.02 29.78
C ALA A 98 6.14 17.77 28.37
N SER A 99 5.32 16.72 28.20
CA SER A 99 4.60 16.48 26.95
C SER A 99 3.13 16.15 27.19
N GLN A 100 2.36 16.09 26.11
CA GLN A 100 0.97 15.63 26.15
C GLN A 100 0.94 14.11 26.38
N ASN A 101 0.10 13.64 27.31
CA ASN A 101 0.04 12.22 27.70
C ASN A 101 -0.76 11.34 26.74
N ASN A 102 -1.51 11.93 25.80
CA ASN A 102 -2.27 11.25 24.74
C ASN A 102 -2.11 12.04 23.45
N ALA A 103 -2.25 11.41 22.28
CA ALA A 103 -2.20 12.08 21.00
C ALA A 103 -3.21 11.48 20.04
N ALA A 104 -4.01 12.33 19.39
CA ALA A 104 -4.95 11.92 18.38
C ALA A 104 -4.57 12.55 17.03
N GLY A 105 -4.55 11.73 15.98
CA GLY A 105 -4.21 12.14 14.61
C GLY A 105 -5.43 12.08 13.70
N PHE A 106 -5.88 13.23 13.19
CA PHE A 106 -7.03 13.34 12.29
C PHE A 106 -6.73 14.21 11.04
N PRO A 107 -6.17 13.62 9.97
CA PRO A 107 -5.59 12.28 9.91
C PRO A 107 -4.16 12.26 10.46
N GLN A 108 -3.71 11.10 10.95
CA GLN A 108 -2.29 10.87 11.18
C GLN A 108 -1.53 10.87 9.85
N GLN A 109 -2.10 10.18 8.84
CA GLN A 109 -1.52 10.06 7.51
C GLN A 109 -2.59 10.15 6.43
N LEU A 110 -2.22 10.80 5.32
CA LEU A 110 -2.95 10.77 4.06
C LEU A 110 -2.02 10.25 2.98
N SER A 111 -2.32 9.05 2.47
CA SER A 111 -1.51 8.39 1.44
C SER A 111 -2.22 8.36 0.10
N ILE A 112 -1.46 8.56 -0.97
CA ILE A 112 -1.88 8.41 -2.35
C ILE A 112 -1.01 7.32 -2.97
N PHE A 113 -1.65 6.36 -3.63
CA PHE A 113 -0.99 5.25 -4.29
C PHE A 113 -1.20 5.33 -5.80
N LEU A 114 -0.12 5.15 -6.55
CA LEU A 114 -0.16 4.77 -7.97
C LEU A 114 0.26 3.30 -8.05
N ALA A 115 -0.70 2.38 -8.18
CA ALA A 115 -0.42 0.95 -8.04
C ALA A 115 -1.21 0.10 -9.03
N GLY A 116 -0.53 -0.47 -10.02
CA GLY A 116 -1.14 -1.27 -11.06
C GLY A 116 -0.15 -1.79 -12.09
N GLY A 117 -0.68 -2.55 -13.06
CA GLY A 117 -0.02 -2.87 -14.31
C GLY A 117 -0.07 -1.69 -15.26
N PHE A 118 1.08 -1.31 -15.80
CA PHE A 118 1.24 -0.19 -16.74
C PHE A 118 1.46 -0.67 -18.19
N ALA A 119 2.01 -1.88 -18.38
CA ALA A 119 2.12 -2.57 -19.66
C ALA A 119 2.05 -4.11 -19.46
N SER A 120 2.03 -4.91 -20.53
CA SER A 120 1.83 -6.37 -20.47
C SER A 120 2.81 -7.15 -19.58
N HIS A 121 3.98 -6.57 -19.31
CA HIS A 121 5.04 -7.17 -18.48
C HIS A 121 5.61 -6.18 -17.47
N PHE A 122 4.95 -5.05 -17.26
CA PHE A 122 5.46 -3.97 -16.42
C PHE A 122 4.35 -3.40 -15.55
N GLY A 123 4.62 -3.32 -14.25
CA GLY A 123 3.70 -2.81 -13.26
C GLY A 123 4.45 -2.45 -11.98
N GLY A 124 3.72 -1.95 -11.00
CA GLY A 124 4.34 -1.54 -9.76
C GLY A 124 3.39 -0.82 -8.81
N MET A 125 3.96 -0.31 -7.73
CA MET A 125 3.32 0.51 -6.74
C MET A 125 4.27 1.64 -6.34
N ALA A 126 3.75 2.86 -6.26
CA ALA A 126 4.39 3.99 -5.60
C ALA A 126 3.40 4.59 -4.60
N GLN A 127 3.85 4.84 -3.38
CA GLN A 127 3.07 5.45 -2.32
C GLN A 127 3.68 6.81 -1.93
N PHE A 128 2.83 7.82 -1.83
CA PHE A 128 3.18 9.15 -1.33
C PHE A 128 2.30 9.47 -0.14
N THR A 129 2.90 9.88 0.98
CA THR A 129 2.17 10.10 2.22
C THR A 129 2.48 11.46 2.80
N TYR A 130 1.43 12.20 3.12
CA TYR A 130 1.51 13.34 4.03
C TYR A 130 1.35 12.85 5.46
N THR A 131 2.30 13.21 6.32
CA THR A 131 2.25 12.96 7.76
C THR A 131 1.95 14.27 8.48
N HIS A 132 0.98 14.26 9.40
CA HIS A 132 0.63 15.49 10.13
C HIS A 132 1.76 15.99 11.04
N ALA A 133 2.57 15.07 11.57
CA ALA A 133 3.69 15.41 12.45
C ALA A 133 4.83 16.14 11.72
N ASP A 134 5.09 15.77 10.46
CA ASP A 134 6.21 16.34 9.69
C ASP A 134 5.78 17.49 8.77
N ASP A 135 4.46 17.68 8.58
CA ASP A 135 3.84 18.72 7.76
C ASP A 135 4.33 18.79 6.30
N HIS A 136 4.65 17.64 5.71
CA HIS A 136 5.01 17.55 4.30
C HIS A 136 4.68 16.17 3.72
N PHE A 137 4.72 16.08 2.39
CA PHE A 137 4.61 14.80 1.69
C PHE A 137 5.99 14.17 1.54
N GLY A 138 6.09 12.90 1.91
CA GLY A 138 7.20 12.00 1.59
C GLY A 138 6.79 10.94 0.57
N MET A 139 7.79 10.35 -0.08
CA MET A 139 7.59 9.13 -0.89
C MET A 139 7.90 7.94 0.01
N ASP A 140 6.92 7.07 0.26
CA ASP A 140 7.11 5.84 1.04
C ASP A 140 7.74 4.75 0.15
N ASN A 141 7.24 3.52 0.22
CA ASN A 141 7.72 2.42 -0.60
C ASN A 141 7.26 2.59 -2.07
N THR A 142 8.24 2.56 -2.97
CA THR A 142 8.08 2.42 -4.42
C THR A 142 8.72 1.11 -4.87
N ASP A 143 8.00 0.32 -5.65
CA ASP A 143 8.41 -0.97 -6.21
C ASP A 143 7.85 -1.08 -7.63
N LEU A 144 8.73 -0.96 -8.63
CA LEU A 144 8.42 -1.07 -10.05
C LEU A 144 9.10 -2.30 -10.63
N ARG A 145 8.38 -3.09 -11.41
CA ARG A 145 8.86 -4.40 -11.86
C ARG A 145 8.54 -4.65 -13.31
N TYR A 146 9.57 -5.03 -14.06
CA TYR A 146 9.41 -5.74 -15.31
C TYR A 146 9.59 -7.24 -15.05
N ALA A 147 8.65 -8.06 -15.51
CA ALA A 147 8.75 -9.50 -15.41
C ALA A 147 8.18 -10.19 -16.64
N ASN A 148 8.92 -11.17 -17.15
CA ASN A 148 8.52 -11.97 -18.30
C ASN A 148 8.88 -13.44 -18.09
N GLN A 149 8.32 -14.29 -18.93
CA GLN A 149 8.57 -15.71 -18.96
C GLN A 149 9.16 -16.13 -20.30
N GLY A 150 10.00 -17.15 -20.27
CA GLY A 150 10.56 -17.78 -21.45
C GLY A 150 10.93 -19.22 -21.16
N LYS A 151 11.65 -19.83 -22.10
CA LYS A 151 12.23 -21.16 -21.89
C LYS A 151 13.75 -21.06 -21.91
N LEU A 152 14.40 -21.65 -20.92
CA LEU A 152 15.85 -21.85 -20.89
C LEU A 152 16.12 -23.35 -20.78
N ALA A 153 16.85 -23.91 -21.75
CA ALA A 153 17.13 -25.35 -21.84
C ALA A 153 15.86 -26.24 -21.75
N GLY A 154 14.75 -25.78 -22.35
CA GLY A 154 13.47 -26.49 -22.35
C GLY A 154 12.67 -26.41 -21.03
N LYS A 155 13.16 -25.68 -20.03
CA LYS A 155 12.46 -25.42 -18.75
C LYS A 155 11.89 -24.01 -18.74
N ASP A 156 10.77 -23.82 -18.05
CA ASP A 156 10.17 -22.50 -17.88
C ASP A 156 11.07 -21.64 -16.98
N LEU A 157 11.37 -20.44 -17.45
CA LEU A 157 12.18 -19.45 -16.75
C LEU A 157 11.36 -18.16 -16.62
N TRP A 158 11.18 -17.71 -15.39
CA TRP A 158 10.75 -16.35 -15.10
C TRP A 158 11.97 -15.48 -14.87
N TYR A 159 11.98 -14.30 -15.49
CA TYR A 159 13.07 -13.34 -15.37
C TYR A 159 12.50 -11.93 -15.34
N GLY A 160 13.25 -11.00 -14.76
CA GLY A 160 12.78 -9.64 -14.57
C GLY A 160 13.82 -8.73 -13.95
N ILE A 161 13.44 -7.47 -13.85
CA ILE A 161 14.19 -6.40 -13.18
C ILE A 161 13.22 -5.66 -12.27
N THR A 162 13.68 -5.33 -11.07
CA THR A 162 12.95 -4.51 -10.12
C THR A 162 13.69 -3.19 -9.93
N LEU A 163 12.94 -2.12 -9.68
CA LEU A 163 13.44 -0.80 -9.32
C LEU A 163 12.64 -0.32 -8.12
N ASN A 164 13.31 0.00 -7.05
CA ASN A 164 12.70 0.38 -5.79
C ASN A 164 13.51 1.42 -5.03
N ASN A 165 12.88 2.07 -4.05
CA ASN A 165 13.53 3.04 -3.17
C ASN A 165 13.73 2.53 -1.73
N ASN A 166 13.66 1.21 -1.53
CA ASN A 166 13.84 0.58 -0.23
C ASN A 166 14.33 -0.86 -0.46
N PRO A 167 15.61 -1.19 -0.16
CA PRO A 167 16.23 -2.47 -0.52
C PRO A 167 15.47 -3.72 -0.09
N THR A 168 14.58 -3.62 0.90
CA THR A 168 13.81 -4.76 1.42
C THR A 168 12.38 -4.82 0.90
N VAL A 169 11.93 -3.82 0.14
CA VAL A 169 10.58 -3.82 -0.44
C VAL A 169 10.40 -4.95 -1.45
N GLU A 170 11.50 -5.43 -2.05
CA GLU A 170 11.41 -6.44 -3.09
C GLU A 170 10.96 -7.82 -2.58
N ASP A 171 11.18 -8.07 -1.29
CA ASP A 171 10.81 -9.29 -0.59
C ASP A 171 9.30 -9.53 -0.67
N VAL A 172 8.92 -10.73 -1.08
CA VAL A 172 7.51 -11.13 -1.16
C VAL A 172 7.08 -12.04 0.00
N TRP A 173 8.00 -12.39 0.90
CA TRP A 173 7.73 -13.27 2.05
C TRP A 173 7.52 -12.50 3.36
N ASN A 174 7.57 -11.16 3.34
CA ASN A 174 7.46 -10.32 4.53
C ASN A 174 8.47 -10.70 5.63
N SER A 175 9.63 -11.25 5.22
CA SER A 175 10.72 -11.72 6.08
C SER A 175 11.74 -10.62 6.38
N THR A 176 11.67 -9.53 5.62
CA THR A 176 12.51 -8.34 5.75
C THR A 176 11.69 -7.11 6.15
N PRO A 177 12.32 -6.04 6.67
CA PRO A 177 11.60 -5.00 7.40
C PRO A 177 10.60 -4.16 6.61
N ALA A 178 10.77 -3.90 5.31
CA ALA A 178 9.89 -3.01 4.53
C ALA A 178 8.39 -3.35 4.63
N TRP A 179 8.06 -4.64 4.77
CA TRP A 179 6.69 -5.14 4.95
C TRP A 179 6.54 -5.96 6.23
N GLY A 180 7.46 -5.77 7.17
CA GLY A 180 7.50 -6.47 8.46
C GLY A 180 6.52 -5.89 9.48
N PHE A 181 6.31 -6.64 10.56
CA PHE A 181 5.55 -6.16 11.72
C PHE A 181 6.37 -5.15 12.55
N PRO A 182 5.75 -4.11 13.14
CA PRO A 182 4.34 -3.74 13.08
C PRO A 182 4.00 -2.97 11.80
N TRP A 183 2.98 -3.44 11.07
CA TRP A 183 2.65 -2.94 9.71
C TRP A 183 2.06 -1.53 9.66
N ILE A 184 1.47 -1.09 10.76
CA ILE A 184 0.97 0.28 10.97
C ILE A 184 1.46 0.70 12.36
N SER A 185 2.09 1.86 12.44
CA SER A 185 2.57 2.45 13.68
C SER A 185 1.92 3.80 13.96
N THR A 186 1.96 4.22 15.22
CA THR A 186 1.56 5.57 15.63
C THR A 186 2.69 6.56 15.33
N ALA A 187 2.35 7.74 14.80
CA ALA A 187 3.30 8.83 14.59
C ALA A 187 3.76 9.47 15.91
N SER A 188 3.02 9.25 16.99
CA SER A 188 3.33 9.73 18.34
C SER A 188 3.78 8.59 19.26
N GLY A 189 4.20 7.44 18.73
CA GLY A 189 4.75 6.35 19.53
C GLY A 189 6.20 6.60 19.93
N VAL A 190 6.66 5.88 20.95
CA VAL A 190 8.10 5.81 21.27
C VAL A 190 8.73 4.75 20.38
N SER A 191 9.50 5.17 19.39
CA SER A 191 10.26 4.26 18.53
C SER A 191 11.51 3.70 19.25
N PRO A 192 12.02 2.52 18.86
CA PRO A 192 13.28 2.00 19.37
C PRO A 192 14.42 3.02 19.18
N ILE A 193 15.25 3.21 20.22
CA ILE A 193 16.41 4.12 20.18
C ILE A 193 17.55 3.63 19.27
N ALA A 194 17.52 2.36 18.88
CA ALA A 194 18.48 1.73 17.98
C ALA A 194 17.77 0.73 17.07
N SER A 195 18.17 0.70 15.80
CA SER A 195 17.64 -0.20 14.78
C SER A 195 18.77 -0.55 13.79
N PRO A 196 18.79 -1.77 13.22
CA PRO A 196 19.67 -2.07 12.10
C PRO A 196 19.43 -1.09 10.93
N ILE A 197 20.48 -0.67 10.22
CA ILE A 197 20.36 0.30 9.11
C ILE A 197 19.41 -0.19 8.01
N ILE A 198 19.33 -1.50 7.79
CA ILE A 198 18.44 -2.11 6.80
C ILE A 198 16.95 -1.98 7.17
N ASN A 199 16.64 -1.70 8.43
CA ASN A 199 15.28 -1.47 8.91
C ASN A 199 14.95 0.02 8.83
N GLY A 200 14.60 0.47 7.62
CA GLY A 200 14.13 1.83 7.32
C GLY A 200 15.21 2.88 7.10
N GLY A 201 16.43 2.68 7.63
CA GLY A 201 17.51 3.67 7.53
C GLY A 201 18.11 3.86 6.13
N LEU A 202 17.76 3.01 5.15
CA LEU A 202 18.08 3.20 3.73
C LEU A 202 16.85 3.53 2.90
N ALA A 203 15.64 3.39 3.45
CA ALA A 203 14.43 3.65 2.71
C ALA A 203 14.38 5.13 2.31
N GLN A 204 13.95 5.41 1.09
CA GLN A 204 13.83 6.77 0.54
C GLN A 204 15.16 7.48 0.25
N ASP A 205 16.28 7.02 0.82
CA ASP A 205 17.63 7.57 0.61
C ASP A 205 18.41 6.86 -0.50
N VAL A 206 18.01 5.64 -0.88
CA VAL A 206 18.66 4.86 -1.94
C VAL A 206 17.67 4.38 -2.99
N GLY A 207 18.15 4.17 -4.22
CA GLY A 207 17.42 3.48 -5.28
C GLY A 207 18.16 2.20 -5.67
N GLY A 208 17.41 1.14 -6.02
CA GLY A 208 17.94 -0.16 -6.43
C GLY A 208 17.00 -0.91 -7.35
#